data_AF-A0A8I1RGL6-F1
#
_entry.id   AF-A0A8I1RGL6-F1
#
_cell.length_a   1.000
_cell.length_b   1.000
_cell.length_c   1.000
_cell.angle_alpha   90.00
_cell.angle_beta   90.00
_cell.angle_gamma   90.00
#
_symmetry.space_group_name_H-M   'P 1'
#
loop_
_entity.id
_entity.type
_entity.pdbx_description
1 polymer ?
#
loop_
_entity_poly.entity_id
_entity_poly.type
_entity_poly.pdbx_seq_one_letter_code
_entity_poly.pdbx_strand_id
1 'polypeptide(L)' 'MTDDFSDDLGGAGQDADAIRQRIAELQLEHRGLDAMIDAIGGQPRFDELQLRRLKKRKLRIKDAITLLQMQLVPDEPA' A
#
# COMPACT_ATOMS: atom_id res chain seq x y z
N MET A 1 29.18 26.74 26.22
CA MET A 1 29.82 25.46 25.88
C MET A 1 28.83 24.77 24.96
N THR A 2 28.91 25.11 23.69
CA THR A 2 28.07 24.62 22.59
C THR A 2 28.50 23.22 22.16
N ASP A 3 27.64 22.60 21.35
CA ASP A 3 27.57 21.21 20.87
C ASP A 3 26.69 20.36 21.80
N ASP A 4 25.37 20.29 21.63
CA ASP A 4 24.54 20.14 20.42
C ASP A 4 24.95 18.95 19.52
N PHE A 5 24.99 17.76 20.13
CA PHE A 5 24.94 16.47 19.43
C PHE A 5 23.65 15.72 19.81
N SER A 6 22.53 16.43 19.82
CA SER A 6 21.24 15.74 19.64
C SER A 6 21.07 15.52 18.15
N ASP A 7 20.67 14.29 17.81
CA ASP A 7 20.11 13.88 16.52
C ASP A 7 21.08 13.21 15.52
N ASP A 8 21.36 11.92 15.73
CA ASP A 8 21.68 11.01 14.62
C ASP A 8 21.21 9.57 14.89
N LEU A 9 19.96 9.41 15.34
CA LEU A 9 19.30 8.08 15.42
C LEU A 9 17.88 8.09 14.81
N GLY A 10 17.54 9.13 14.03
CA GLY A 10 16.19 9.37 13.51
C GLY A 10 15.85 8.74 12.15
N GLY A 11 16.85 8.28 11.37
CA GLY A 11 16.64 7.89 9.97
C GLY A 11 15.70 6.69 9.76
N ALA A 12 15.91 5.59 10.50
CA ALA A 12 15.12 4.37 10.31
C ALA A 12 13.66 4.50 10.75
N GLY A 13 13.37 5.36 11.75
CA GLY A 13 12.01 5.62 12.22
C GLY A 13 11.19 6.44 11.22
N GLN A 14 11.79 7.46 10.61
CA GLN A 14 11.17 8.29 9.59
C GLN A 14 10.82 7.50 8.33
N ASP A 15 11.71 6.59 7.91
CA ASP A 15 11.47 5.71 6.76
C ASP A 15 10.34 4.72 7.03
N ALA A 16 10.30 4.11 8.22
CA ALA A 16 9.23 3.19 8.60
C ALA A 16 7.85 3.89 8.62
N ASP A 17 7.77 5.11 9.13
CA ASP A 17 6.53 5.89 9.14
C ASP A 17 6.11 6.31 7.73
N ALA A 18 7.04 6.66 6.84
CA ALA A 18 6.75 6.92 5.43
C ALA A 18 6.19 5.67 4.72
N ILE A 19 6.77 4.48 4.98
CA ILE A 19 6.28 3.20 4.44
C ILE A 19 4.87 2.90 4.97
N ARG A 20 4.60 3.11 6.27
CA ARG A 20 3.27 2.93 6.86
C ARG A 20 2.23 3.85 6.25
N GLN A 21 2.58 5.12 6.06
CA GLN A 21 1.71 6.09 5.38
C GLN A 21 1.41 5.65 3.95
N ARG A 22 2.43 5.17 3.22
CA ARG A 22 2.25 4.66 1.87
C ARG A 22 1.35 3.42 1.81
N ILE A 23 1.46 2.51 2.78
CA ILE A 23 0.56 1.36 2.90
C ILE A 23 -0.88 1.84 3.12
N ALA A 24 -1.11 2.82 3.99
CA ALA A 24 -2.44 3.34 4.26
C ALA A 24 -3.09 3.95 3.00
N GLU A 25 -2.34 4.72 2.21
CA GLU A 25 -2.80 5.26 0.93
C GLU A 25 -3.17 4.15 -0.06
N LEU A 26 -2.32 3.15 -0.20
CA LEU A 26 -2.56 2.01 -1.10
C LEU A 26 -3.77 1.18 -0.64
N GLN A 27 -3.96 1.01 0.68
CA GLN A 27 -5.15 0.34 1.22
C GLN A 27 -6.43 1.11 0.92
N LEU A 28 -6.40 2.45 1.00
CA LEU A 28 -7.53 3.28 0.61
C LEU A 28 -7.85 3.13 -0.88
N GLU A 29 -6.84 3.20 -1.74
CA GLU A 29 -7.01 2.98 -3.19
C GLU A 29 -7.54 1.57 -3.49
N HIS A 30 -7.03 0.54 -2.80
CA HIS A 30 -7.50 -0.84 -2.92
C HIS A 30 -8.99 -0.98 -2.59
N ARG A 31 -9.45 -0.37 -1.49
CA ARG A 31 -10.88 -0.37 -1.11
C ARG A 31 -11.72 0.36 -2.16
N GLY A 32 -11.22 1.48 -2.70
CA GLY A 32 -11.88 2.20 -3.78
C GLY A 32 -12.03 1.35 -5.05
N LEU A 33 -10.99 0.60 -5.43
CA LEU A 33 -11.06 -0.32 -6.56
C LEU A 33 -12.05 -1.46 -6.31
N ASP A 34 -12.17 -1.95 -5.08
CA ASP A 34 -13.17 -2.97 -4.74
C ASP A 34 -14.59 -2.47 -4.95
N ALA A 35 -14.91 -1.28 -4.42
CA ALA A 35 -16.23 -0.68 -4.63
C ALA A 35 -16.55 -0.47 -6.13
N MET A 36 -15.55 -0.09 -6.94
CA MET A 36 -15.72 0.04 -8.40
C MET A 36 -15.93 -1.31 -9.09
N ILE A 37 -15.20 -2.35 -8.69
CA ILE A 37 -15.33 -3.71 -9.23
C ILE A 37 -16.74 -4.24 -8.93
N ASP A 38 -17.23 -4.05 -7.70
CA ASP A 38 -18.56 -4.51 -7.28
C ASP A 38 -19.66 -3.75 -8.04
N ALA A 39 -19.53 -2.42 -8.17
CA ALA A 39 -20.48 -1.60 -8.91
C ALA A 39 -20.59 -2.00 -10.39
N ILE A 40 -19.47 -2.33 -11.04
CA ILE A 40 -19.44 -2.77 -12.44
C ILE A 40 -19.96 -4.20 -12.57
N GLY A 41 -19.54 -5.11 -11.68
CA GLY A 41 -19.96 -6.52 -11.71
C GLY A 41 -21.47 -6.74 -11.52
N GLY A 42 -22.15 -5.81 -10.84
CA GLY A 42 -23.60 -5.83 -10.67
C GLY A 42 -24.42 -5.41 -11.90
N GLN A 43 -23.80 -4.90 -12.96
CA GLN A 43 -24.51 -4.42 -14.15
C GLN A 43 -24.83 -5.56 -15.13
N PRO A 44 -26.03 -5.63 -15.72
CA PRO A 44 -26.42 -6.71 -16.63
C PRO A 44 -25.66 -6.72 -17.98
N ARG A 45 -24.95 -5.62 -18.31
CA ARG A 45 -24.07 -5.51 -19.48
C ARG A 45 -22.79 -4.79 -19.09
N PHE A 46 -21.95 -5.43 -18.28
CA PHE A 46 -20.67 -4.87 -17.87
C PHE A 46 -19.58 -5.13 -18.90
N ASP A 47 -18.64 -4.19 -19.01
CA ASP A 47 -17.45 -4.36 -19.85
C ASP A 47 -16.46 -5.31 -19.15
N GLU A 48 -16.31 -6.52 -19.68
CA GLU A 48 -15.42 -7.53 -19.14
C GLU A 48 -13.94 -7.10 -19.21
N LEU A 49 -13.54 -6.34 -20.24
CA LEU A 49 -12.18 -5.82 -20.37
C LEU A 49 -11.91 -4.78 -19.29
N GLN A 50 -12.88 -3.90 -19.02
CA GLN A 50 -12.78 -2.93 -17.93
C GLN A 50 -12.66 -3.63 -16.57
N LEU A 51 -13.50 -4.64 -16.31
CA LEU A 51 -13.44 -5.42 -15.07
C LEU A 51 -12.09 -6.12 -14.90
N ARG A 52 -11.55 -6.74 -15.97
CA ARG A 52 -10.22 -7.36 -15.97
C ARG A 52 -9.11 -6.35 -15.67
N ARG A 53 -9.17 -5.14 -16.23
CA ARG A 53 -8.21 -4.05 -15.96
C ARG A 53 -8.24 -3.62 -14.50
N LEU A 54 -9.43 -3.47 -13.91
CA LEU A 54 -9.59 -3.10 -12.51
C LEU A 54 -9.06 -4.18 -11.56
N LYS A 55 -9.40 -5.44 -11.80
CA LYS A 55 -8.86 -6.57 -11.04
C LYS A 55 -7.34 -6.64 -11.11
N LYS A 56 -6.74 -6.42 -12.29
CA LYS A 56 -5.29 -6.38 -12.46
C LYS A 56 -4.65 -5.22 -11.68
N ARG A 57 -5.29 -4.04 -11.66
CA ARG A 57 -4.82 -2.90 -10.87
C ARG A 57 -4.92 -3.20 -9.36
N LYS A 58 -6.03 -3.79 -8.91
CA LYS A 58 -6.22 -4.23 -7.52
C LYS A 58 -5.12 -5.19 -7.08
N LEU A 59 -4.79 -6.19 -7.91
CA LEU A 59 -3.71 -7.14 -7.63
C LEU A 59 -2.36 -6.44 -7.46
N ARG A 60 -2.00 -5.52 -8.36
CA ARG A 60 -0.75 -4.75 -8.25
C ARG A 60 -0.64 -3.93 -6.97
N ILE A 61 -1.76 -3.34 -6.52
CA ILE A 61 -1.78 -2.60 -5.25
C ILE A 61 -1.57 -3.54 -4.07
N LYS A 62 -2.23 -4.70 -4.07
CA LYS A 62 -2.02 -5.72 -3.04
C LYS A 62 -0.57 -6.20 -2.98
N ASP A 63 0.04 -6.44 -4.14
CA ASP A 63 1.45 -6.85 -4.23
C ASP A 63 2.37 -5.74 -3.68
N ALA A 64 2.12 -4.47 -4.03
CA ALA A 64 2.87 -3.33 -3.51
C ALA A 64 2.73 -3.18 -1.98
N ILE A 65 1.53 -3.35 -1.44
CA ILE A 65 1.29 -3.34 0.02
C ILE A 65 2.12 -4.45 0.68
N THR A 66 2.12 -5.65 0.11
CA THR A 66 2.86 -6.80 0.65
C THR A 66 4.36 -6.50 0.68
N LEU A 67 4.91 -5.96 -0.42
CA LEU A 67 6.32 -5.59 -0.49
C LEU A 67 6.71 -4.51 0.54
N LEU A 68 5.84 -3.52 0.75
CA LEU A 68 6.06 -2.47 1.76
C LEU A 68 5.93 -3.03 3.19
N GLN A 69 5.00 -3.96 3.42
CA GLN A 69 4.87 -4.63 4.72
C GLN A 69 6.11 -5.48 5.04
N MET A 70 6.67 -6.17 4.05
CA MET A 70 7.91 -6.94 4.21
C MET A 70 9.11 -6.04 4.54
N GLN A 71 9.14 -4.79 4.04
CA GLN A 71 10.17 -3.82 4.42
C GLN A 71 10.04 -3.32 5.86
N LEU A 72 8.83 -3.41 6.44
CA LEU A 72 8.53 -3.00 7.81
C LEU A 72 8.75 -4.10 8.86
N VAL A 73 8.74 -5.36 8.45
CA VAL A 73 8.99 -6.49 9.33
C VAL A 73 10.49 -6.79 9.27
N PRO A 74 11.27 -6.54 10.33
CA PRO A 74 12.63 -7.07 10.39
C PRO A 74 12.53 -8.59 10.36
N ASP A 75 13.27 -9.25 9.45
CA ASP A 75 13.32 -10.71 9.29
C ASP A 75 13.45 -11.40 10.66
N GLU A 76 12.34 -11.89 11.22
CA GLU A 76 12.37 -12.99 12.18
C GLU A 76 12.25 -14.26 11.33
N PRO A 77 13.34 -15.03 11.15
CA PRO A 77 13.26 -16.32 10.48
C PRO A 77 12.35 -17.24 11.29
N ALA A 78 11.26 -17.68 10.67
CA ALA A 78 10.38 -18.72 11.20
C ALA A 78 11.06 -20.10 11.17
#